data_AF-A0A4V0XKI9-F1
#
_entry.id   AF-A0A4V0XKI9-F1
#
_cell.length_a   1.000
_cell.length_b   1.000
_cell.length_c   1.000
_cell.angle_alpha   90.00
_cell.angle_beta   90.00
_cell.angle_gamma   90.00
#
_symmetry.space_group_name_H-M   'P 1'
#
loop_
_entity.id
_entity.type
_entity.pdbx_description
1 polymer ?
#
loop_
_entity_poly.entity_id
_entity_poly.type
_entity_poly.pdbx_seq_one_letter_code
_entity_poly.pdbx_strand_id
1 'polypeptide(L)'
;MRVTFLAALSLAAQLAHAQTPIEPNASRIELQVFDTTANAWTSTTTVTPNARIEWRVRVSYTGTNSNVLALSSIRYQPTFSNIDNDNTIGTRDDLAAWRRPNTFLGTTDILSQEEGEIGGPLPGYGRVAFIGVAMSSTSLNALTMFRHGGGAPQNAAPAGSWLRIAGSGAPSWPLATVTAASATVANLSNIARGVVASQASEINPITGSTNPFYLAGTQNLVVFRGALLLSDLQDPRTLALSIAPGSQDRAGTNNSPDDARFMTWFTSQTGSSIRTQVAFTDASIVVVPSPTALTSFSLLLLAAARRRRP
;
A
#
# COMPACT_ATOMS: atom_id res chain seq x y z
N MET A 1 -25.94 -26.14 -66.99
CA MET A 1 -26.23 -24.91 -66.24
C MET A 1 -25.60 -25.07 -64.87
N ARG A 2 -24.43 -24.45 -64.64
CA ARG A 2 -23.60 -24.62 -63.44
C ARG A 2 -24.08 -23.64 -62.37
N VAL A 3 -24.51 -24.17 -61.22
CA VAL A 3 -24.80 -23.37 -60.03
C VAL A 3 -23.49 -23.15 -59.29
N THR A 4 -22.99 -21.92 -59.31
CA THR A 4 -21.75 -21.52 -58.66
C THR A 4 -22.00 -21.34 -57.17
N PHE A 5 -21.35 -22.16 -56.34
CA PHE A 5 -21.25 -21.95 -54.90
C PHE A 5 -20.38 -20.71 -54.63
N LEU A 6 -20.96 -19.69 -54.01
CA LEU A 6 -20.20 -18.56 -53.46
C LEU A 6 -19.86 -18.89 -52.00
N ALA A 7 -18.62 -19.30 -51.75
CA ALA A 7 -18.09 -19.46 -50.40
C ALA A 7 -17.78 -18.07 -49.82
N ALA A 8 -18.56 -17.63 -48.84
CA ALA A 8 -18.26 -16.45 -48.06
C ALA A 8 -17.07 -16.76 -47.13
N LEU A 9 -15.90 -16.25 -47.51
CA LEU A 9 -14.67 -16.33 -46.73
C LEU A 9 -14.84 -15.47 -45.46
N SER A 10 -14.94 -16.12 -44.31
CA SER A 10 -14.98 -15.50 -42.99
C SER A 10 -13.64 -14.80 -42.70
N LEU A 11 -13.59 -13.48 -42.85
CA LEU A 11 -12.50 -12.66 -42.32
C LEU A 11 -12.76 -12.46 -40.83
N ALA A 12 -12.37 -13.45 -40.01
CA ALA A 12 -12.23 -13.25 -38.57
C ALA A 12 -11.03 -12.34 -38.34
N ALA A 13 -11.26 -11.02 -38.39
CA ALA A 13 -10.31 -10.06 -37.88
C ALA A 13 -10.15 -10.34 -36.39
N GLN A 14 -9.03 -10.98 -36.02
CA GLN A 14 -8.53 -10.93 -34.66
C GLN A 14 -8.25 -9.45 -34.37
N LEU A 15 -9.23 -8.77 -33.77
CA LEU A 15 -9.01 -7.49 -33.12
C LEU A 15 -8.05 -7.77 -31.97
N ALA A 16 -6.74 -7.71 -32.25
CA ALA A 16 -5.73 -7.54 -31.24
C ALA A 16 -6.17 -6.32 -30.44
N HIS A 17 -6.71 -6.55 -29.24
CA HIS A 17 -7.04 -5.49 -28.30
C HIS A 17 -5.71 -4.83 -27.97
N ALA A 18 -5.40 -3.72 -28.64
CA ALA A 18 -4.29 -2.87 -28.29
C ALA A 18 -4.52 -2.47 -26.84
N GLN A 19 -3.74 -3.07 -25.92
CA GLN A 19 -3.76 -2.68 -24.53
C GLN A 19 -3.47 -1.19 -24.48
N THR A 20 -4.26 -0.43 -23.72
CA THR A 20 -4.05 1.00 -23.56
C THR A 20 -2.59 1.22 -23.13
N PRO A 21 -1.81 2.04 -23.87
CA PRO A 21 -0.43 2.30 -23.52
C PRO A 21 -0.31 2.76 -22.07
N ILE A 22 0.73 2.31 -21.39
CA ILE A 22 1.02 2.72 -20.01
C ILE A 22 1.92 3.95 -20.08
N GLU A 23 1.45 5.09 -19.58
CA GLU A 23 2.25 6.31 -19.51
C GLU A 23 3.36 6.15 -18.46
N PRO A 24 4.65 6.32 -18.83
CA PRO A 24 5.76 6.07 -17.93
C PRO A 24 5.86 7.14 -16.84
N ASN A 25 6.09 6.71 -15.59
CA ASN A 25 6.26 7.53 -14.39
C ASN A 25 5.22 8.66 -14.20
N ALA A 26 3.99 8.45 -14.68
CA ALA A 26 2.90 9.43 -14.59
C ALA A 26 2.08 9.31 -13.30
N SER A 27 2.55 8.54 -12.32
CA SER A 27 1.92 8.45 -11.00
C SER A 27 2.95 8.26 -9.90
N ARG A 28 2.58 8.69 -8.69
CA ARG A 28 3.41 8.58 -7.49
C ARG A 28 2.58 8.02 -6.34
N ILE A 29 3.16 7.06 -5.61
CA ILE A 29 2.77 6.74 -4.23
C ILE A 29 3.81 7.35 -3.30
N GLU A 30 3.35 8.08 -2.29
CA GLU A 30 4.19 8.66 -1.25
C GLU A 30 3.72 8.16 0.11
N LEU A 31 4.64 7.59 0.89
CA LEU A 31 4.41 7.24 2.27
C LEU A 31 4.84 8.40 3.16
N GLN A 32 4.05 8.65 4.19
CA GLN A 32 4.32 9.72 5.15
C GLN A 32 4.10 9.19 6.56
N VAL A 33 4.87 9.75 7.49
CA VAL A 33 4.75 9.54 8.93
C VAL A 33 4.38 10.87 9.57
N PHE A 34 3.62 10.86 10.65
CA PHE A 34 3.26 12.08 11.35
C PHE A 34 4.33 12.42 12.38
N ASP A 35 4.91 13.61 12.24
CA ASP A 35 5.82 14.19 13.23
C ASP A 35 5.01 15.03 14.21
N THR A 36 4.88 14.55 15.45
CA THR A 36 4.14 15.23 16.51
C THR A 36 4.80 16.52 16.99
N THR A 37 6.12 16.66 16.81
CA THR A 37 6.87 17.87 17.18
C THR A 37 6.65 18.97 16.14
N ALA A 38 6.72 18.62 14.85
CA ALA A 38 6.41 19.55 13.77
C ALA A 38 4.89 19.75 13.55
N ASN A 39 4.07 18.89 14.16
CA ASN A 39 2.62 18.79 13.93
C ASN A 39 2.28 18.71 12.43
N ALA A 40 3.04 17.87 11.71
CA ALA A 40 2.98 17.79 10.25
C ALA A 40 3.24 16.37 9.75
N TRP A 41 2.70 16.06 8.57
CA TRP A 41 3.06 14.85 7.84
C TRP A 41 4.39 15.04 7.12
N THR A 42 5.34 14.15 7.37
CA THR A 42 6.72 14.23 6.87
C THR A 42 7.13 12.90 6.24
N SER A 43 8.29 12.87 5.56
CA SER A 43 8.92 11.62 5.10
C SER A 43 9.78 10.96 6.18
N THR A 44 10.05 11.65 7.29
CA THR A 44 10.85 11.12 8.39
C THR A 44 10.44 11.68 9.74
N THR A 45 10.50 10.87 10.78
CA THR A 45 10.29 11.30 12.16
C THR A 45 11.25 10.57 13.11
N THR A 46 11.57 11.21 14.23
CA THR A 46 12.39 10.62 15.30
C THR A 46 11.53 10.40 16.54
N VAL A 47 11.56 9.19 17.08
CA VAL A 47 10.70 8.77 18.20
C VAL A 47 11.48 7.94 19.21
N THR A 48 10.93 7.79 20.41
CA THR A 48 11.44 6.85 21.42
C THR A 48 10.75 5.49 21.30
N PRO A 49 11.31 4.42 21.88
CA PRO A 49 10.62 3.15 22.07
C PRO A 49 9.24 3.33 22.75
N ASN A 50 8.33 2.37 22.55
CA ASN A 50 6.92 2.41 22.96
C ASN A 50 6.08 3.56 22.35
N ALA A 51 6.61 4.30 21.37
CA ALA A 51 5.83 5.32 20.70
C ALA A 51 4.78 4.71 19.77
N ARG A 52 3.70 5.48 19.56
CA ARG A 52 2.73 5.28 18.49
C ARG A 52 3.06 6.24 17.36
N ILE A 53 3.28 5.73 16.16
CA ILE A 53 3.54 6.54 14.96
C ILE A 53 2.37 6.41 14.00
N GLU A 54 1.73 7.54 13.73
CA GLU A 54 0.72 7.63 12.67
C GLU A 54 1.41 7.68 11.30
N TRP A 55 0.87 6.97 10.33
CA TRP A 55 1.41 6.95 8.97
C TRP A 55 0.28 6.90 7.94
N ARG A 56 0.56 7.32 6.72
CA ARG A 56 -0.41 7.33 5.63
C ARG A 56 0.22 7.07 4.27
N VAL A 57 -0.63 6.77 3.30
CA VAL A 57 -0.27 6.60 1.89
C VAL A 57 -1.01 7.65 1.07
N ARG A 58 -0.26 8.43 0.30
CA ARG A 58 -0.77 9.42 -0.64
C ARG A 58 -0.50 9.00 -2.06
N VAL A 59 -1.42 9.35 -2.95
CA VAL A 59 -1.24 9.15 -4.38
C VAL A 59 -1.42 10.45 -5.15
N SER A 60 -0.62 10.61 -6.20
CA SER A 60 -0.67 11.72 -7.13
C SER A 60 -0.51 11.21 -8.55
N TYR A 61 -1.22 11.82 -9.47
CA TYR A 61 -0.93 11.79 -10.89
C TYR A 61 0.17 12.82 -11.18
N THR A 62 1.22 12.44 -11.89
CA THR A 62 2.38 13.31 -12.20
C THR A 62 2.66 13.40 -13.70
N GLY A 63 1.81 12.78 -14.52
CA GLY A 63 1.93 12.79 -15.98
C GLY A 63 1.51 14.11 -16.61
N THR A 64 1.59 14.15 -17.94
CA THR A 64 1.31 15.38 -18.71
C THR A 64 -0.11 15.44 -19.28
N ASN A 65 -0.86 14.33 -19.26
CA ASN A 65 -2.25 14.32 -19.70
C ASN A 65 -3.15 15.18 -18.79
N SER A 66 -3.67 16.28 -19.34
CA SER A 66 -4.55 17.23 -18.63
C SER A 66 -6.01 16.77 -18.53
N ASN A 67 -6.38 15.67 -19.21
CA ASN A 67 -7.75 15.13 -19.16
C ASN A 67 -7.99 14.20 -17.96
N VAL A 68 -7.00 14.02 -17.08
CA VAL A 68 -7.14 13.17 -15.88
C VAL A 68 -8.00 13.87 -14.84
N LEU A 69 -9.04 13.18 -14.37
CA LEU A 69 -10.07 13.74 -13.48
C LEU A 69 -9.96 13.23 -12.04
N ALA A 70 -9.68 11.93 -11.89
CA ALA A 70 -9.73 11.26 -10.59
C ALA A 70 -8.95 9.94 -10.59
N LEU A 71 -8.53 9.48 -9.41
CA LEU A 71 -8.00 8.13 -9.21
C LEU A 71 -9.08 7.11 -9.59
N SER A 72 -8.78 6.15 -10.46
CA SER A 72 -9.71 5.06 -10.77
C SER A 72 -9.46 3.86 -9.86
N SER A 73 -8.23 3.34 -9.87
CA SER A 73 -7.83 2.20 -9.04
C SER A 73 -6.33 2.16 -8.83
N ILE A 74 -5.94 1.73 -7.64
CA ILE A 74 -4.59 1.33 -7.30
C ILE A 74 -4.61 0.13 -6.36
N ARG A 75 -3.63 -0.75 -6.53
CA ARG A 75 -3.28 -1.80 -5.59
C ARG A 75 -1.83 -1.68 -5.13
N TYR A 76 -1.59 -1.96 -3.85
CA TYR A 76 -0.25 -1.92 -3.25
C TYR A 76 -0.23 -2.71 -1.93
N GLN A 77 0.96 -2.98 -1.40
CA GLN A 77 1.14 -3.62 -0.09
C GLN A 77 2.18 -2.85 0.72
N PRO A 78 1.76 -2.04 1.71
CA PRO A 78 2.70 -1.35 2.59
C PRO A 78 3.54 -2.33 3.40
N THR A 79 4.80 -1.99 3.60
CA THR A 79 5.78 -2.79 4.32
C THR A 79 6.58 -1.96 5.30
N PHE A 80 6.94 -2.56 6.42
CA PHE A 80 7.86 -2.00 7.41
C PHE A 80 9.06 -2.93 7.51
N SER A 81 10.27 -2.43 7.33
CA SER A 81 11.51 -3.18 7.53
C SER A 81 12.15 -2.86 8.88
N ASN A 82 13.08 -3.73 9.30
CA ASN A 82 13.85 -3.61 10.55
C ASN A 82 12.96 -3.58 11.81
N ILE A 83 11.74 -4.09 11.69
CA ILE A 83 10.80 -4.17 12.80
C ILE A 83 11.23 -5.20 13.83
N ASP A 84 10.86 -4.94 15.07
CA ASP A 84 11.03 -5.87 16.16
C ASP A 84 10.01 -7.01 16.05
N ASN A 85 10.56 -8.20 15.81
CA ASN A 85 9.82 -9.45 15.68
C ASN A 85 9.93 -10.33 16.91
N ASP A 86 10.87 -10.02 17.81
CA ASP A 86 11.17 -10.86 18.95
C ASP A 86 10.15 -10.59 20.05
N ASN A 87 9.67 -11.65 20.69
CA ASN A 87 8.78 -11.57 21.84
C ASN A 87 9.45 -12.11 23.11
N THR A 88 10.74 -12.47 23.05
CA THR A 88 11.47 -13.01 24.19
C THR A 88 11.88 -11.94 25.19
N ILE A 89 11.97 -10.67 24.76
CA ILE A 89 12.24 -9.51 25.61
C ILE A 89 11.23 -8.41 25.26
N GLY A 90 10.28 -8.15 26.16
CA GLY A 90 9.37 -7.01 26.04
C GLY A 90 8.19 -7.18 25.08
N THR A 91 7.74 -6.07 24.50
CA THR A 91 6.69 -6.03 23.46
C THR A 91 7.32 -6.11 22.07
N ARG A 92 6.53 -6.35 21.03
CA ARG A 92 7.02 -6.35 19.64
C ARG A 92 6.42 -5.16 18.88
N ASP A 93 7.07 -4.75 17.79
CA ASP A 93 6.49 -3.76 16.89
C ASP A 93 5.19 -4.33 16.29
N ASP A 94 4.06 -3.65 16.41
CA ASP A 94 2.75 -4.11 15.92
C ASP A 94 1.97 -2.97 15.25
N LEU A 95 0.85 -3.28 14.59
CA LEU A 95 -0.01 -2.28 13.98
C LEU A 95 -1.25 -2.04 14.85
N ALA A 96 -1.71 -0.80 14.89
CA ALA A 96 -2.95 -0.46 15.57
C ALA A 96 -4.17 -1.13 14.91
N ALA A 97 -5.29 -1.17 15.64
CA ALA A 97 -6.49 -1.88 15.21
C ALA A 97 -7.03 -1.38 13.85
N TRP A 98 -7.40 -2.32 12.98
CA TRP A 98 -8.08 -2.03 11.72
C TRP A 98 -9.57 -1.77 11.94
N ARG A 99 -10.15 -0.81 11.22
CA ARG A 99 -11.58 -0.82 10.94
C ARG A 99 -11.86 -2.07 10.11
N ARG A 100 -12.62 -3.01 10.67
CA ARG A 100 -13.03 -4.20 9.95
C ARG A 100 -14.21 -3.83 9.06
N PRO A 101 -14.17 -4.03 7.74
CA PRO A 101 -15.38 -3.98 6.93
C PRO A 101 -16.33 -5.06 7.44
N ASN A 102 -17.41 -4.65 8.08
CA ASN A 102 -18.44 -5.53 8.64
C ASN A 102 -19.40 -6.03 7.54
N THR A 103 -19.46 -5.35 6.40
CA THR A 103 -20.31 -5.71 5.26
C THR A 103 -19.77 -5.17 3.93
N PHE A 104 -20.14 -5.83 2.83
CA PHE A 104 -19.81 -5.48 1.44
C PHE A 104 -20.30 -4.10 0.99
N LEU A 105 -21.22 -3.48 1.72
CA LEU A 105 -22.00 -2.32 1.27
C LEU A 105 -21.97 -1.14 2.27
N GLY A 106 -21.27 -1.28 3.39
CA GLY A 106 -21.19 -0.26 4.42
C GLY A 106 -20.03 0.70 4.22
N THR A 107 -20.32 2.00 4.13
CA THR A 107 -19.32 3.08 4.20
C THR A 107 -18.71 3.26 5.59
N THR A 108 -19.26 2.57 6.61
CA THR A 108 -18.96 2.76 8.03
C THR A 108 -17.54 2.35 8.44
N ASP A 109 -16.86 1.54 7.64
CA ASP A 109 -15.55 0.98 7.98
C ASP A 109 -14.40 1.55 7.13
N ILE A 110 -14.67 2.65 6.42
CA ILE A 110 -13.69 3.42 5.65
C ILE A 110 -13.48 4.75 6.38
N LEU A 111 -12.25 5.23 6.40
CA LEU A 111 -11.92 6.53 6.97
C LEU A 111 -12.47 7.64 6.07
N SER A 112 -13.01 8.69 6.67
CA SER A 112 -13.33 9.91 5.92
C SER A 112 -12.05 10.57 5.38
N GLN A 113 -12.19 11.46 4.39
CA GLN A 113 -11.04 12.22 3.90
C GLN A 113 -10.39 13.06 5.00
N GLU A 114 -11.20 13.66 5.88
CA GLU A 114 -10.71 14.41 7.05
C GLU A 114 -9.88 13.53 7.97
N GLU A 115 -10.35 12.31 8.28
CA GLU A 115 -9.61 11.35 9.09
C GLU A 115 -8.28 10.93 8.45
N GLY A 116 -8.16 10.97 7.12
CA GLY A 116 -6.90 10.76 6.41
C GLY A 116 -5.90 11.92 6.53
N GLU A 117 -6.39 13.13 6.81
CA GLU A 117 -5.58 14.35 6.89
C GLU A 117 -5.15 14.69 8.32
N ILE A 118 -5.95 14.36 9.34
CA ILE A 118 -5.58 14.63 10.73
C ILE A 118 -4.42 13.74 11.20
N GLY A 119 -3.48 14.31 11.96
CA GLY A 119 -2.35 13.56 12.52
C GLY A 119 -2.58 12.95 13.91
N GLY A 120 -3.74 13.20 14.53
CA GLY A 120 -4.06 12.69 15.86
C GLY A 120 -4.52 11.22 15.85
N PRO A 121 -4.32 10.46 16.94
CA PRO A 121 -4.64 9.03 16.98
C PRO A 121 -6.12 8.74 16.71
N LEU A 122 -6.40 7.66 15.97
CA LEU A 122 -7.75 7.18 15.70
C LEU A 122 -8.10 5.92 16.52
N PRO A 123 -9.39 5.64 16.75
CA PRO A 123 -9.85 4.36 17.32
C PRO A 123 -9.58 3.15 16.40
N GLY A 124 -9.47 3.38 15.09
CA GLY A 124 -9.19 2.32 14.12
C GLY A 124 -8.77 2.89 12.76
N TYR A 125 -8.12 2.05 11.97
CA TYR A 125 -7.37 2.43 10.76
C TYR A 125 -7.77 1.67 9.51
N GLY A 126 -7.34 2.15 8.35
CA GLY A 126 -7.56 1.45 7.09
C GLY A 126 -7.57 2.37 5.89
N ARG A 127 -8.40 2.00 4.91
CA ARG A 127 -8.59 2.76 3.67
C ARG A 127 -9.27 4.10 3.95
N VAL A 128 -8.95 5.09 3.13
CA VAL A 128 -9.50 6.46 3.22
C VAL A 128 -10.31 6.73 1.95
N ALA A 129 -11.58 7.10 2.12
CA ALA A 129 -12.52 7.69 1.15
C ALA A 129 -12.84 6.93 -0.16
N PHE A 130 -11.88 6.29 -0.83
CA PHE A 130 -12.05 5.65 -2.15
C PHE A 130 -12.72 4.26 -2.03
N ILE A 131 -14.04 4.22 -2.25
CA ILE A 131 -14.87 3.02 -2.17
C ILE A 131 -15.18 2.48 -3.58
N GLY A 132 -14.63 1.31 -3.90
CA GLY A 132 -15.03 0.58 -5.09
C GLY A 132 -16.27 -0.25 -4.78
N VAL A 133 -17.42 0.05 -5.42
CA VAL A 133 -18.67 -0.72 -5.25
C VAL A 133 -18.51 -2.17 -5.74
N ALA A 134 -17.51 -2.43 -6.60
CA ALA A 134 -17.15 -3.75 -7.09
C ALA A 134 -15.79 -4.20 -6.53
N MET A 135 -15.72 -4.45 -5.22
CA MET A 135 -14.72 -5.40 -4.74
C MET A 135 -15.13 -6.78 -5.29
N SER A 136 -14.59 -7.15 -6.46
CA SER A 136 -14.73 -8.48 -7.05
C SER A 136 -14.39 -9.57 -6.02
N SER A 137 -14.87 -10.80 -6.23
CA SER A 137 -14.73 -11.91 -5.27
C SER A 137 -13.27 -12.20 -4.85
N THR A 138 -12.28 -11.78 -5.64
CA THR A 138 -10.85 -11.90 -5.34
C THR A 138 -10.27 -10.79 -4.44
N SER A 139 -10.94 -9.63 -4.36
CA SER A 139 -10.66 -8.54 -3.40
C SER A 139 -11.42 -8.67 -2.06
N LEU A 140 -12.11 -9.81 -1.85
CA LEU A 140 -12.80 -10.13 -0.60
C LEU A 140 -11.84 -10.64 0.47
N ASN A 141 -10.81 -9.87 0.74
CA ASN A 141 -9.84 -10.20 1.75
C ASN A 141 -9.83 -9.13 2.83
N ALA A 142 -10.16 -9.55 4.06
CA ALA A 142 -9.96 -8.71 5.23
C ALA A 142 -8.49 -8.29 5.28
N LEU A 143 -8.23 -6.98 5.38
CA LEU A 143 -6.89 -6.48 5.60
C LEU A 143 -6.32 -7.10 6.87
N THR A 144 -5.09 -7.57 6.75
CA THR A 144 -4.36 -8.18 7.84
C THR A 144 -2.91 -7.74 7.81
N MET A 145 -2.23 -7.99 8.91
CA MET A 145 -0.80 -7.85 9.03
C MET A 145 -0.17 -9.23 8.92
N PHE A 146 0.82 -9.36 8.04
CA PHE A 146 1.71 -10.51 7.99
C PHE A 146 3.06 -10.12 8.56
N ARG A 147 3.55 -10.95 9.46
CA ARG A 147 4.89 -10.85 10.02
C ARG A 147 5.80 -11.81 9.26
N HIS A 148 6.94 -11.31 8.80
CA HIS A 148 7.99 -12.11 8.16
C HIS A 148 9.28 -11.84 8.92
N GLY A 149 10.10 -12.85 9.20
CA GLY A 149 11.27 -12.62 10.04
C GLY A 149 12.20 -13.81 10.22
N GLY A 150 13.07 -13.66 11.23
CA GLY A 150 13.91 -14.74 11.77
C GLY A 150 15.33 -14.82 11.23
N GLY A 151 15.86 -13.75 10.63
CA GLY A 151 17.21 -13.72 10.04
C GLY A 151 17.35 -14.53 8.73
N ALA A 152 16.32 -15.30 8.35
CA ALA A 152 16.24 -16.04 7.11
C ALA A 152 14.99 -15.63 6.30
N PRO A 153 15.02 -15.69 4.96
CA PRO A 153 13.84 -15.48 4.12
C PRO A 153 12.70 -16.45 4.48
N GLN A 154 11.49 -15.93 4.65
CA GLN A 154 10.29 -16.73 4.90
C GLN A 154 9.18 -16.30 3.95
N ASN A 155 8.42 -17.26 3.41
CA ASN A 155 7.27 -16.97 2.54
C ASN A 155 7.59 -16.00 1.37
N ALA A 156 8.78 -16.12 0.78
CA ALA A 156 9.32 -15.25 -0.26
C ALA A 156 9.61 -13.78 0.15
N ALA A 157 9.49 -13.45 1.44
CA ALA A 157 9.91 -12.15 1.94
C ALA A 157 11.44 -11.97 1.82
N PRO A 158 11.92 -10.73 1.61
CA PRO A 158 13.36 -10.44 1.70
C PRO A 158 13.94 -10.85 3.05
N ALA A 159 15.27 -11.04 3.10
CA ALA A 159 15.96 -11.25 4.37
C ALA A 159 15.73 -10.07 5.32
N GLY A 160 15.70 -10.34 6.63
CA GLY A 160 15.43 -9.37 7.68
C GLY A 160 14.07 -9.55 8.34
N SER A 161 13.67 -8.56 9.14
CA SER A 161 12.41 -8.53 9.87
C SER A 161 11.45 -7.55 9.22
N TRP A 162 10.23 -8.01 8.94
CA TRP A 162 9.24 -7.26 8.18
C TRP A 162 7.82 -7.39 8.74
N LEU A 163 7.07 -6.29 8.67
CA LEU A 163 5.61 -6.28 8.68
C LEU A 163 5.13 -5.97 7.27
N ARG A 164 4.12 -6.69 6.79
CA ARG A 164 3.47 -6.43 5.50
C ARG A 164 1.97 -6.35 5.68
N ILE A 165 1.36 -5.33 5.10
CA ILE A 165 -0.09 -5.17 5.07
C ILE A 165 -0.58 -5.65 3.70
N ALA A 166 -1.42 -6.68 3.73
CA ALA A 166 -2.13 -7.23 2.59
C ALA A 166 -3.43 -7.82 3.11
N GLY A 167 -4.31 -8.32 2.25
CA GLY A 167 -5.45 -9.06 2.77
C GLY A 167 -5.14 -10.53 3.02
N SER A 168 -5.95 -11.12 3.89
CA SER A 168 -5.75 -12.43 4.53
C SER A 168 -5.41 -13.61 3.62
N GLY A 169 -5.85 -13.59 2.36
CA GLY A 169 -5.55 -14.64 1.38
C GLY A 169 -4.19 -14.55 0.69
N ALA A 170 -3.32 -13.60 1.06
CA ALA A 170 -1.97 -13.45 0.49
C ALA A 170 -0.86 -13.57 1.55
N PRO A 171 -0.67 -14.77 2.13
CA PRO A 171 0.35 -14.98 3.15
C PRO A 171 1.78 -14.85 2.61
N SER A 172 2.00 -15.15 1.33
CA SER A 172 3.32 -15.02 0.72
C SER A 172 3.59 -13.61 0.20
N TRP A 173 4.85 -13.22 0.24
CA TRP A 173 5.33 -11.97 -0.31
C TRP A 173 5.12 -11.93 -1.84
N PRO A 174 4.65 -10.80 -2.41
CA PRO A 174 4.53 -10.69 -3.86
C PRO A 174 5.92 -10.72 -4.52
N LEU A 175 6.04 -11.37 -5.66
CA LEU A 175 7.29 -11.35 -6.41
C LEU A 175 7.55 -9.94 -6.96
N ALA A 176 8.77 -9.45 -6.78
CA ALA A 176 9.21 -8.14 -7.28
C ALA A 176 9.10 -8.05 -8.81
N THR A 177 9.35 -9.16 -9.50
CA THR A 177 9.19 -9.29 -10.95
C THR A 177 8.54 -10.63 -11.28
N VAL A 178 7.63 -10.62 -12.25
CA VAL A 178 6.91 -11.79 -12.72
C VAL A 178 7.29 -12.06 -14.18
N THR A 179 7.83 -13.24 -14.44
CA THR A 179 8.08 -13.76 -15.79
C THR A 179 6.91 -14.65 -16.22
N ALA A 180 6.86 -15.08 -17.48
CA ALA A 180 5.86 -16.04 -17.93
C ALA A 180 5.83 -17.31 -17.06
N ALA A 181 6.99 -17.83 -16.65
CA ALA A 181 7.08 -19.03 -15.81
C ALA A 181 6.60 -18.79 -14.37
N SER A 182 6.83 -17.60 -13.81
CA SER A 182 6.41 -17.25 -12.45
C SER A 182 5.02 -16.60 -12.38
N ALA A 183 4.38 -16.31 -13.52
CA ALA A 183 3.01 -15.79 -13.63
C ALA A 183 1.95 -16.87 -13.34
N THR A 184 2.11 -17.61 -12.25
CA THR A 184 1.18 -18.64 -11.79
C THR A 184 -0.01 -18.00 -11.07
N VAL A 185 -1.15 -18.69 -11.04
CA VAL A 185 -2.35 -18.25 -10.31
C VAL A 185 -2.03 -17.91 -8.84
N ALA A 186 -1.16 -18.68 -8.18
CA ALA A 186 -0.77 -18.43 -6.79
C ALA A 186 0.00 -17.11 -6.64
N ASN A 187 1.01 -16.86 -7.47
CA ASN A 187 1.79 -15.62 -7.42
C ASN A 187 0.95 -14.39 -7.80
N LEU A 188 0.08 -14.53 -8.81
CA LEU A 188 -0.85 -13.48 -9.20
C LEU A 188 -1.89 -13.21 -8.11
N SER A 189 -2.35 -14.23 -7.38
CA SER A 189 -3.22 -14.06 -6.21
C SER A 189 -2.52 -13.27 -5.09
N ASN A 190 -1.23 -13.49 -4.83
CA ASN A 190 -0.48 -12.72 -3.83
C ASN A 190 -0.40 -11.23 -4.19
N ILE A 191 -0.36 -10.90 -5.47
CA ILE A 191 -0.42 -9.51 -5.97
C ILE A 191 -1.84 -8.97 -5.84
N ALA A 192 -2.82 -9.69 -6.40
CA ALA A 192 -4.25 -9.31 -6.49
C ALA A 192 -4.99 -9.27 -5.14
N ARG A 193 -4.27 -9.44 -4.03
CA ARG A 193 -4.79 -9.40 -2.66
C ARG A 193 -4.06 -8.34 -1.81
N GLY A 194 -3.48 -7.33 -2.45
CA GLY A 194 -2.99 -6.12 -1.76
C GLY A 194 -4.10 -5.22 -1.22
N VAL A 195 -3.71 -4.12 -0.58
CA VAL A 195 -4.57 -2.99 -0.26
C VAL A 195 -5.07 -2.37 -1.56
N VAL A 196 -6.37 -2.12 -1.66
CA VAL A 196 -6.99 -1.52 -2.85
C VAL A 196 -7.63 -0.20 -2.46
N ALA A 197 -7.32 0.84 -3.22
CA ALA A 197 -8.08 2.08 -3.24
C ALA A 197 -8.61 2.27 -4.67
N SER A 198 -9.93 2.28 -4.80
CA SER A 198 -10.61 2.31 -6.10
C SER A 198 -11.94 3.01 -5.95
N GLN A 199 -12.48 3.53 -7.04
CA GLN A 199 -13.83 4.10 -7.06
C GLN A 199 -14.51 3.87 -8.40
N ALA A 200 -15.84 3.94 -8.40
CA ALA A 200 -16.61 3.96 -9.65
C ALA A 200 -16.55 5.35 -10.31
N SER A 201 -16.85 5.42 -11.60
CA SER A 201 -16.92 6.68 -12.34
C SER A 201 -17.97 7.63 -11.75
N GLU A 202 -17.83 8.93 -12.01
CA GLU A 202 -18.75 9.96 -11.53
C GLU A 202 -20.18 9.75 -12.03
N ILE A 203 -20.34 9.34 -13.28
CA ILE A 203 -21.62 9.06 -13.92
C ILE A 203 -21.62 7.59 -14.33
N ASN A 204 -22.66 6.87 -13.96
CA ASN A 204 -22.88 5.52 -14.47
C ASN A 204 -23.20 5.61 -15.98
N PRO A 205 -22.40 5.00 -16.87
CA PRO A 205 -22.58 5.16 -18.31
C PRO A 205 -23.87 4.52 -18.85
N ILE A 206 -24.49 3.62 -18.08
CA ILE A 206 -25.73 2.92 -18.45
C ILE A 206 -26.95 3.69 -17.96
N THR A 207 -26.96 4.09 -16.69
CA THR A 207 -28.15 4.71 -16.06
C THR A 207 -28.13 6.25 -16.08
N GLY A 208 -26.98 6.86 -16.37
CA GLY A 208 -26.79 8.31 -16.27
C GLY A 208 -26.80 8.84 -14.82
N SER A 209 -26.90 7.96 -13.82
CA SER A 209 -26.97 8.36 -12.42
C SER A 209 -25.60 8.79 -11.91
N THR A 210 -25.57 9.89 -11.16
CA THR A 210 -24.36 10.38 -10.48
C THR A 210 -24.01 9.46 -9.30
N ASN A 211 -22.72 9.12 -9.18
CA ASN A 211 -22.14 8.41 -8.06
C ASN A 211 -21.81 9.40 -6.93
N PRO A 212 -22.53 9.38 -5.79
CA PRO A 212 -22.28 10.30 -4.68
C PRO A 212 -20.96 10.02 -3.94
N PHE A 213 -20.29 8.90 -4.22
CA PHE A 213 -19.02 8.52 -3.62
C PHE A 213 -17.81 8.83 -4.54
N TYR A 214 -18.05 9.50 -5.66
CA TYR A 214 -16.97 9.91 -6.55
C TYR A 214 -16.16 11.06 -5.92
N LEU A 215 -14.84 10.87 -5.89
CA LEU A 215 -13.88 11.84 -5.40
C LEU A 215 -13.02 12.30 -6.57
N ALA A 216 -13.28 13.53 -7.00
CA ALA A 216 -12.46 14.22 -7.97
C ALA A 216 -11.09 14.59 -7.38
N GLY A 217 -10.13 14.80 -8.26
CA GLY A 217 -8.80 15.28 -7.89
C GLY A 217 -7.70 14.32 -8.28
N THR A 218 -6.51 14.87 -8.46
CA THR A 218 -5.38 14.15 -9.05
C THR A 218 -4.11 14.25 -8.22
N GLN A 219 -4.12 15.05 -7.17
CA GLN A 219 -2.94 15.32 -6.35
C GLN A 219 -3.21 15.01 -4.89
N ASN A 220 -2.19 14.50 -4.21
CA ASN A 220 -2.13 14.47 -2.76
C ASN A 220 -3.28 13.68 -2.10
N LEU A 221 -3.85 12.72 -2.82
CA LEU A 221 -5.01 11.96 -2.40
C LEU A 221 -4.58 10.94 -1.33
N VAL A 222 -5.05 11.10 -0.09
CA VAL A 222 -4.81 10.09 0.96
C VAL A 222 -5.72 8.90 0.71
N VAL A 223 -5.11 7.72 0.53
CA VAL A 223 -5.83 6.48 0.19
C VAL A 223 -5.82 5.46 1.33
N PHE A 224 -4.93 5.64 2.30
CA PHE A 224 -4.81 4.76 3.47
C PHE A 224 -4.15 5.48 4.62
N ARG A 225 -4.56 5.11 5.84
CA ARG A 225 -3.93 5.57 7.08
C ARG A 225 -3.82 4.43 8.07
N GLY A 226 -2.71 4.37 8.79
CA GLY A 226 -2.43 3.39 9.83
C GLY A 226 -1.69 3.99 11.01
N ALA A 227 -1.45 3.18 12.04
CA ALA A 227 -0.49 3.49 13.08
C ALA A 227 0.40 2.27 13.38
N LEU A 228 1.69 2.54 13.59
CA LEU A 228 2.69 1.59 14.07
C LEU A 228 2.88 1.79 15.57
N LEU A 229 2.84 0.70 16.32
CA LEU A 229 3.07 0.65 17.75
C LEU A 229 4.46 0.04 17.96
N LEU A 230 5.41 0.84 18.43
CA LEU A 230 6.77 0.35 18.63
C LEU A 230 6.88 -0.51 19.89
N SER A 231 7.79 -1.48 19.84
CA SER A 231 8.24 -2.20 21.02
C SER A 231 8.97 -1.30 22.02
N ASP A 232 9.23 -1.86 23.20
CA ASP A 232 10.09 -1.29 24.23
C ASP A 232 11.60 -1.50 23.98
N LEU A 233 11.98 -2.12 22.85
CA LEU A 233 13.38 -2.32 22.44
C LEU A 233 14.12 -0.99 22.37
N GLN A 234 15.16 -0.85 23.19
CA GLN A 234 15.93 0.38 23.36
C GLN A 234 17.02 0.57 22.30
N ASP A 235 17.34 -0.46 21.52
CA ASP A 235 18.40 -0.36 20.53
C ASP A 235 18.04 0.66 19.44
N PRO A 236 18.97 1.58 19.08
CA PRO A 236 18.75 2.51 17.98
C PRO A 236 18.48 1.74 16.69
N ARG A 237 17.39 2.09 16.00
CA ARG A 237 17.04 1.48 14.71
C ARG A 237 16.34 2.46 13.79
N THR A 238 16.51 2.26 12.50
CA THR A 238 15.76 2.97 11.47
C THR A 238 14.81 2.00 10.79
N LEU A 239 13.52 2.20 10.99
CA LEU A 239 12.47 1.47 10.28
C LEU A 239 12.22 2.16 8.95
N ALA A 240 12.19 1.39 7.85
CA ALA A 240 11.75 1.92 6.57
C ALA A 240 10.28 1.53 6.33
N LEU A 241 9.46 2.51 5.99
CA LEU A 241 8.09 2.34 5.55
C LEU A 241 8.06 2.49 4.03
N SER A 242 7.72 1.41 3.33
CA SER A 242 7.80 1.30 1.88
C SER A 242 6.61 0.54 1.29
N ILE A 243 6.61 0.32 -0.03
CA ILE A 243 5.69 -0.59 -0.72
C ILE A 243 6.44 -1.84 -1.17
N ALA A 244 5.88 -3.02 -0.93
CA ALA A 244 6.43 -4.27 -1.45
C ALA A 244 6.56 -4.19 -2.99
N PRO A 245 7.77 -4.41 -3.54
CA PRO A 245 7.98 -4.39 -4.99
C PRO A 245 7.07 -5.41 -5.70
N GLY A 246 6.51 -5.04 -6.85
CA GLY A 246 5.63 -5.91 -7.63
C GLY A 246 4.24 -6.14 -7.02
N SER A 247 3.85 -5.38 -5.98
CA SER A 247 2.50 -5.47 -5.39
C SER A 247 1.40 -4.71 -6.16
N GLN A 248 1.77 -3.98 -7.21
CA GLN A 248 0.84 -3.21 -8.04
C GLN A 248 0.13 -4.08 -9.06
N ASP A 249 -1.02 -3.59 -9.53
CA ASP A 249 -1.75 -4.21 -10.64
C ASP A 249 -0.84 -4.33 -11.88
N ARG A 250 -1.09 -5.39 -12.66
CA ARG A 250 -0.23 -5.86 -13.74
C ARG A 250 -1.04 -6.03 -15.02
N ALA A 251 -0.42 -5.73 -16.16
CA ALA A 251 -1.07 -5.83 -17.47
C ALA A 251 -1.22 -7.29 -17.96
N GLY A 252 -0.20 -8.12 -17.75
CA GLY A 252 -0.25 -9.54 -18.09
C GLY A 252 -1.08 -10.39 -17.10
N THR A 253 -1.62 -11.48 -17.62
CA THR A 253 -2.39 -12.51 -16.88
C THR A 253 -1.54 -13.78 -16.65
N ASN A 254 -2.17 -14.90 -16.30
CA ASN A 254 -1.50 -16.18 -16.07
C ASN A 254 -0.65 -16.59 -17.27
N ASN A 255 0.58 -17.03 -17.04
CA ASN A 255 1.61 -17.37 -18.05
C ASN A 255 2.03 -16.23 -19.00
N SER A 256 1.59 -14.99 -18.79
CA SER A 256 2.05 -13.85 -19.59
C SER A 256 3.44 -13.38 -19.13
N PRO A 257 4.34 -12.97 -20.04
CA PRO A 257 5.60 -12.31 -19.68
C PRO A 257 5.43 -10.80 -19.39
N ASP A 258 4.26 -10.20 -19.67
CA ASP A 258 4.05 -8.77 -19.53
C ASP A 258 3.91 -8.37 -18.05
N ASP A 259 4.99 -7.90 -17.43
CA ASP A 259 5.02 -7.47 -16.04
C ASP A 259 4.80 -5.97 -15.84
N ALA A 260 4.27 -5.27 -16.85
CA ALA A 260 4.08 -3.83 -16.74
C ALA A 260 3.08 -3.51 -15.62
N ARG A 261 3.57 -2.78 -14.62
CA ARG A 261 2.84 -2.41 -13.41
C ARG A 261 2.20 -1.04 -13.54
N PHE A 262 0.99 -0.88 -13.05
CA PHE A 262 0.26 0.36 -13.23
C PHE A 262 -0.71 0.70 -12.09
N MET A 263 -1.08 1.98 -12.10
CA MET A 263 -2.27 2.56 -11.49
C MET A 263 -3.22 3.00 -12.62
N THR A 264 -4.52 3.12 -12.34
CA THR A 264 -5.47 3.69 -13.30
C THR A 264 -6.04 5.02 -12.84
N TRP A 265 -6.27 5.90 -13.81
CA TRP A 265 -6.88 7.21 -13.62
C TRP A 265 -8.05 7.38 -14.58
N PHE A 266 -9.15 7.96 -14.10
CA PHE A 266 -10.27 8.33 -14.97
C PHE A 266 -9.91 9.53 -15.83
N THR A 267 -10.24 9.44 -17.12
CA THR A 267 -10.14 10.52 -18.12
C THR A 267 -11.49 10.98 -18.64
N SER A 268 -12.58 10.35 -18.20
CA SER A 268 -13.95 10.83 -18.40
C SER A 268 -14.81 10.55 -17.17
N GLN A 269 -15.87 11.37 -17.02
CA GLN A 269 -16.87 11.19 -15.96
C GLN A 269 -17.65 9.87 -16.11
N THR A 270 -17.67 9.30 -17.32
CA THR A 270 -18.37 8.06 -17.67
C THR A 270 -17.52 6.80 -17.58
N GLY A 271 -16.25 6.92 -17.17
CA GLY A 271 -15.41 5.78 -16.81
C GLY A 271 -14.29 5.40 -17.78
N SER A 272 -14.00 6.20 -18.80
CA SER A 272 -12.76 6.04 -19.57
C SER A 272 -11.56 6.21 -18.65
N SER A 273 -10.54 5.37 -18.82
CA SER A 273 -9.35 5.40 -17.96
C SER A 273 -8.05 5.24 -18.73
N ILE A 274 -6.96 5.76 -18.18
CA ILE A 274 -5.59 5.49 -18.62
C ILE A 274 -4.84 4.66 -17.58
N ARG A 275 -3.77 4.01 -18.02
CA ARG A 275 -2.83 3.30 -17.15
C ARG A 275 -1.54 4.09 -17.05
N THR A 276 -0.97 4.16 -15.87
CA THR A 276 0.25 4.92 -15.58
C THR A 276 1.20 4.08 -14.76
N GLN A 277 2.50 4.12 -15.07
CA GLN A 277 3.52 3.56 -14.20
C GLN A 277 3.62 4.38 -12.90
N VAL A 278 4.08 3.73 -11.84
CA VAL A 278 4.04 4.26 -10.48
C VAL A 278 5.46 4.40 -9.94
N ALA A 279 5.83 5.62 -9.54
CA ALA A 279 7.00 5.90 -8.73
C ALA A 279 6.66 5.82 -7.24
N PHE A 280 7.64 5.45 -6.40
CA PHE A 280 7.45 5.34 -4.95
C PHE A 280 8.36 6.32 -4.21
N THR A 281 7.84 6.92 -3.15
CA THR A 281 8.60 7.70 -2.17
C THR A 281 8.35 7.09 -0.80
N ASP A 282 9.39 6.46 -0.25
CA ASP A 282 9.35 5.80 1.05
C ASP A 282 9.45 6.82 2.20
N ALA A 283 9.11 6.38 3.41
CA ALA A 283 9.30 7.13 4.65
C ALA A 283 10.20 6.37 5.64
N SER A 284 10.77 7.08 6.61
CA SER A 284 11.62 6.48 7.65
C SER A 284 11.21 6.88 9.06
N ILE A 285 11.36 5.97 10.01
CA ILE A 285 11.17 6.23 11.44
C ILE A 285 12.49 5.93 12.14
N VAL A 286 13.07 6.93 12.78
CA VAL A 286 14.31 6.80 13.54
C VAL A 286 13.96 6.61 15.01
N VAL A 287 14.21 5.41 15.53
CA VAL A 287 13.99 5.10 16.94
C VAL A 287 15.29 5.39 17.70
N VAL A 288 15.23 6.33 18.65
CA VAL A 288 16.36 6.70 19.51
C VAL A 288 16.08 6.29 20.96
N PRO A 289 17.09 5.78 21.71
CA PRO A 289 16.90 5.39 23.10
C PRO A 289 16.35 6.54 23.95
N SER A 290 15.54 6.20 24.95
CA SER A 290 15.05 7.20 25.90
C SER A 290 16.21 7.84 26.70
N PRO A 291 16.19 9.16 27.00
CA PRO A 291 17.28 9.83 27.72
C PRO A 291 17.61 9.22 29.09
N THR A 292 16.63 8.60 29.75
CA THR A 292 16.78 7.91 31.04
C THR A 292 17.68 6.68 30.97
N ALA A 293 17.77 6.02 29.82
CA ALA A 293 18.73 4.95 29.60
C ALA A 293 20.17 5.48 29.59
N LEU A 294 20.41 6.65 28.98
CA LEU A 294 21.74 7.27 28.89
C LEU A 294 22.24 7.83 30.24
N THR A 295 21.36 8.37 31.07
CA THR A 295 21.72 8.87 32.41
C THR A 295 22.07 7.76 33.40
N SER A 296 21.48 6.57 33.24
CA SER A 296 21.78 5.40 34.09
C SER A 296 23.21 4.86 33.87
N PHE A 297 23.66 4.81 32.61
CA PHE A 297 25.04 4.43 32.29
C PHE A 297 26.08 5.42 32.79
N SER A 298 25.79 6.72 32.72
CA SER A 298 26.71 7.77 33.19
C SER A 298 26.78 7.84 34.72
N LEU A 299 25.67 7.60 35.45
CA LEU A 299 25.68 7.52 36.92
C LEU A 299 26.42 6.28 37.44
N LEU A 300 26.34 5.13 36.76
CA LEU A 300 27.11 3.93 37.10
C LEU A 300 28.62 4.15 36.89
N LEU A 301 29.02 4.83 35.81
CA LEU A 301 30.42 5.19 35.57
C LEU A 301 30.95 6.19 36.61
N LEU A 302 30.14 7.17 37.02
CA LEU A 302 30.48 8.11 38.09
C LEU A 302 30.58 7.41 39.46
N ALA A 303 29.68 6.48 39.77
CA ALA A 303 29.73 5.71 41.01
C ALA A 303 30.93 4.74 41.06
N ALA A 304 31.27 4.11 39.92
CA ALA A 304 32.44 3.25 39.80
C ALA A 304 33.75 4.05 39.87
N ALA A 305 33.80 5.25 39.30
CA ALA A 305 34.94 6.16 39.40
C ALA A 305 35.14 6.70 40.84
N ARG A 306 34.05 6.91 41.60
CA ARG A 306 34.12 7.38 42.98
C ARG A 306 34.60 6.33 43.98
N ARG A 307 34.44 5.03 43.70
CA ARG A 307 34.97 3.91 44.50
C ARG A 307 36.46 3.63 44.29
N ARG A 308 37.12 4.27 43.32
CA ARG A 308 38.56 4.14 43.04
C ARG A 308 39.36 5.36 43.49
N ARG A 309 39.09 5.88 44.69
CA ARG A 309 40.02 6.79 45.38
C ARG A 309 40.39 6.15 46.73
N PRO A 310 41.68 5.84 46.97
CA PRO A 310 42.17 5.41 48.28
C PRO A 310 42.07 6.53 49.32
#